data_AF-A0AAW1SRH0-F1
#
_entry.id   AF-A0AAW1SRH0-F1
#
_cell.length_a   1.000
_cell.length_b   1.000
_cell.length_c   1.000
_cell.angle_alpha   90.00
_cell.angle_beta   90.00
_cell.angle_gamma   90.00
#
_symmetry.space_group_name_H-M   'P 1'
#
loop_
_entity.id
_entity.type
_entity.pdbx_description
1 polymer ?
#
loop_
_entity_poly.entity_id
_entity_poly.type
_entity_poly.pdbx_seq_one_letter_code
_entity_poly.pdbx_strand_id
1 'polypeptide(L)'
;MNSATNGAAQGSGVSDEELKNIGSKALDTLECRDLKKQIELVLTYYRKDARFVDNIMDITGHPGIFLQFGSLIKYFKDVKLERQPPQVHHYEGSGIAKVEIMNHQHYVINPEGGMARYLFPGKVELDVQSVVTIDLKAKQIINHAENWQGKSAPPEFIRKISGTTTCGILRMLGLQKEINAAMPPHELS
;
A
#
# COMPACT_ATOMS: atom_id res chain seq x y z
N MET A 1 30.43 -23.78 30.11
CA MET A 1 29.95 -22.40 29.87
C MET A 1 29.83 -22.24 28.37
N ASN A 2 28.60 -22.18 27.87
CA ASN A 2 28.32 -22.21 26.43
C ASN A 2 28.62 -20.84 25.83
N SER A 3 29.61 -20.79 24.94
CA SER A 3 29.81 -19.71 24.00
C SER A 3 28.65 -19.72 23.00
N ALA A 4 27.76 -18.74 23.09
CA ALA A 4 26.74 -18.49 22.09
C ALA A 4 27.44 -18.04 20.79
N THR A 5 27.39 -18.90 19.78
CA THR A 5 27.71 -18.55 18.40
C THR A 5 26.64 -17.59 17.89
N ASN A 6 26.98 -16.31 17.75
CA ASN A 6 26.26 -15.40 16.86
C ASN A 6 26.39 -15.96 15.44
N GLY A 7 25.34 -16.62 14.96
CA GLY A 7 25.21 -16.98 13.56
C GLY A 7 25.13 -15.71 12.73
N ALA A 8 26.23 -15.35 12.09
CA ALA A 8 26.22 -14.35 11.03
C ALA A 8 25.36 -14.92 9.88
N ALA A 9 24.20 -14.31 9.67
CA ALA A 9 23.29 -14.66 8.58
C ALA A 9 23.99 -14.45 7.23
N GLN A 10 24.34 -15.54 6.56
CA GLN A 10 24.67 -15.53 5.14
C GLN A 10 23.37 -15.39 4.34
N GLY A 11 23.26 -14.37 3.48
CA GLY A 11 22.70 -14.63 2.14
C GLY A 11 21.68 -13.68 1.51
N SER A 12 21.18 -12.60 2.15
CA SER A 12 20.23 -11.70 1.45
C SER A 12 20.87 -10.45 0.84
N GLY A 13 22.00 -9.96 1.36
CA GLY A 13 22.68 -8.77 0.84
C GLY A 13 21.88 -7.46 0.94
N VAL A 14 20.66 -7.49 1.50
CA VAL A 14 19.80 -6.32 1.73
C VAL A 14 19.93 -5.92 3.19
N SER A 15 20.23 -4.64 3.43
CA SER A 15 20.35 -4.11 4.79
C SER A 15 18.97 -3.80 5.40
N ASP A 16 18.87 -3.82 6.74
CA ASP A 16 17.65 -3.39 7.43
C ASP A 16 17.24 -1.96 7.07
N GLU A 17 18.21 -1.07 6.87
CA GLU A 17 17.93 0.32 6.47
C GLU A 17 17.31 0.40 5.08
N GLU A 18 17.79 -0.44 4.14
CA GLU A 18 17.20 -0.55 2.81
C GLU A 18 15.77 -1.11 2.88
N LEU A 19 15.52 -2.11 3.73
CA LEU A 19 14.17 -2.65 3.96
C LEU A 19 13.23 -1.60 4.56
N LYS A 20 13.68 -0.85 5.57
CA LYS A 20 12.91 0.26 6.17
C LYS A 20 12.58 1.33 5.15
N ASN A 21 13.52 1.65 4.26
CA ASN A 21 13.29 2.60 3.17
C ASN A 21 12.23 2.06 2.19
N ILE A 22 12.31 0.80 1.76
CA ILE A 22 11.28 0.19 0.89
C ILE A 22 9.91 0.21 1.57
N GLY A 23 9.82 -0.18 2.84
CA GLY A 23 8.58 -0.12 3.62
C GLY A 23 8.03 1.31 3.73
N SER A 24 8.88 2.30 3.97
CA SER A 24 8.48 3.71 4.01
C SER A 24 7.99 4.21 2.66
N LYS A 25 8.59 3.77 1.55
CA LYS A 25 8.16 4.09 0.19
C LYS A 25 6.78 3.53 -0.14
N ALA A 26 6.40 2.40 0.46
CA ALA A 26 5.04 1.89 0.38
C ALA A 26 4.02 2.87 0.99
N LEU A 27 4.31 3.48 2.15
CA LEU A 27 3.43 4.49 2.73
C LEU A 27 3.50 5.82 1.96
N ASP A 28 4.65 6.18 1.40
CA ASP A 28 4.78 7.34 0.51
C ASP A 28 3.85 7.22 -0.70
N THR A 29 3.54 6.01 -1.19
CA THR A 29 2.54 5.84 -2.27
C THR A 29 1.14 6.28 -1.88
N LEU A 30 0.75 6.12 -0.61
CA LEU A 30 -0.58 6.49 -0.12
C LEU A 30 -0.74 8.01 0.03
N GLU A 31 0.32 8.69 0.48
CA GLU A 31 0.35 10.16 0.62
C GLU A 31 0.66 10.89 -0.70
N CYS A 32 1.11 10.18 -1.73
CA CYS A 32 1.47 10.80 -3.00
C CYS A 32 0.24 11.42 -3.68
N ARG A 33 0.29 12.73 -3.90
CA ARG A 33 -0.79 13.50 -4.54
C ARG A 33 -0.60 13.74 -6.04
N ASP A 34 0.46 13.17 -6.60
CA ASP A 34 0.79 13.22 -8.03
C ASP A 34 0.66 11.81 -8.62
N LEU A 35 -0.26 11.65 -9.58
CA LEU A 35 -0.59 10.34 -10.15
C LEU A 35 0.60 9.70 -10.87
N LYS A 36 1.39 10.48 -11.60
CA LYS A 36 2.53 9.96 -12.36
C LYS A 36 3.62 9.47 -11.39
N LYS A 37 3.94 10.29 -10.38
CA LYS A 37 4.90 9.90 -9.34
C LYS A 37 4.43 8.68 -8.54
N GLN A 38 3.12 8.58 -8.27
CA GLN A 38 2.56 7.41 -7.59
C GLN A 38 2.70 6.14 -8.44
N ILE A 39 2.44 6.22 -9.74
CA ILE A 39 2.68 5.11 -10.70
C ILE A 39 4.16 4.73 -10.70
N GLU A 40 5.08 5.70 -10.78
CA GLU A 40 6.53 5.45 -10.75
C GLU A 40 6.97 4.74 -9.47
N LEU A 41 6.45 5.15 -8.31
CA LEU A 41 6.71 4.48 -7.04
C LEU A 41 6.20 3.03 -7.04
N VAL A 42 4.99 2.78 -7.55
CA VAL A 42 4.44 1.42 -7.64
C VAL A 42 5.27 0.56 -8.60
N LEU A 43 5.63 1.06 -9.78
CA LEU A 43 6.47 0.34 -10.74
C LEU A 43 7.87 0.04 -10.18
N THR A 44 8.42 0.94 -9.36
CA THR A 44 9.74 0.77 -8.76
C THR A 44 9.73 -0.26 -7.63
N TYR A 45 8.80 -0.12 -6.69
CA TYR A 45 8.85 -0.84 -5.42
C TYR A 45 7.96 -2.07 -5.37
N TYR A 46 6.91 -2.18 -6.19
CA TYR A 46 6.00 -3.32 -6.17
C TYR A 46 6.32 -4.28 -7.30
N ARG A 47 6.30 -5.58 -7.00
CA ARG A 47 6.36 -6.64 -8.02
C ARG A 47 5.11 -6.56 -8.91
N LYS A 48 5.21 -6.99 -10.17
CA LYS A 48 4.09 -6.88 -11.15
C LYS A 48 2.80 -7.58 -10.70
N ASP A 49 2.94 -8.66 -9.95
CA ASP A 49 1.88 -9.49 -9.35
C ASP A 49 1.69 -9.23 -7.84
N ALA A 50 2.21 -8.12 -7.31
CA ALA A 50 2.08 -7.79 -5.89
C ALA A 50 0.61 -7.69 -5.46
N ARG A 51 0.36 -7.99 -4.18
CA ARG A 51 -0.98 -7.92 -3.59
C ARG A 51 -1.08 -6.74 -2.62
N PHE A 52 -2.19 -6.02 -2.67
CA PHE A 52 -2.59 -5.03 -1.68
C PHE A 52 -3.87 -5.47 -0.99
N VAL A 53 -3.90 -5.42 0.34
CA VAL A 53 -5.06 -5.84 1.13
C VAL A 53 -5.32 -4.81 2.21
N ASP A 54 -6.58 -4.43 2.40
CA ASP A 54 -7.04 -3.75 3.60
C ASP A 54 -8.32 -4.42 4.13
N ASN A 55 -8.95 -3.84 5.15
CA ASN A 55 -10.16 -4.40 5.76
C ASN A 55 -11.37 -4.52 4.81
N ILE A 56 -11.38 -3.83 3.66
CA ILE A 56 -12.50 -3.77 2.71
C ILE A 56 -12.11 -4.13 1.29
N MET A 57 -10.83 -4.42 1.01
CA MET A 57 -10.39 -4.82 -0.32
C MET A 57 -9.21 -5.78 -0.32
N ASP A 58 -9.14 -6.51 -1.42
CA ASP A 58 -8.08 -7.45 -1.72
C ASP A 58 -7.80 -7.40 -3.22
N ILE A 59 -6.66 -6.82 -3.58
CA ILE A 59 -6.31 -6.42 -4.92
C ILE A 59 -4.97 -7.06 -5.28
N THR A 60 -4.86 -7.58 -6.50
CA THR A 60 -3.64 -8.19 -7.02
C THR A 60 -3.22 -7.54 -8.33
N GLY A 61 -1.91 -7.35 -8.48
CA GLY A 61 -1.25 -6.82 -9.65
C GLY A 61 -1.26 -5.30 -9.75
N HIS A 62 -0.30 -4.78 -10.51
CA HIS A 62 -0.15 -3.36 -10.79
C HIS A 62 -1.45 -2.66 -11.23
N PRO A 63 -2.27 -3.20 -12.18
CA PRO A 63 -3.48 -2.52 -12.62
C PRO A 63 -4.48 -2.23 -11.49
N GLY A 64 -4.60 -3.16 -10.54
CA GLY A 64 -5.46 -2.98 -9.39
C GLY A 64 -4.88 -1.98 -8.39
N ILE A 65 -3.58 -2.08 -8.10
CA ILE A 65 -2.87 -1.19 -7.17
C ILE A 65 -2.90 0.26 -7.68
N PHE A 66 -2.71 0.51 -8.98
CA PHE A 66 -2.81 1.84 -9.57
C PHE A 66 -4.21 2.43 -9.39
N LEU A 67 -5.27 1.62 -9.62
CA LEU A 67 -6.64 2.07 -9.41
C LEU A 67 -6.87 2.43 -7.95
N GLN A 68 -6.40 1.61 -7.02
CA GLN A 68 -6.59 1.85 -5.60
C GLN A 68 -5.87 3.12 -5.15
N PHE A 69 -4.58 3.24 -5.42
CA PHE A 69 -3.80 4.40 -4.97
C PHE A 69 -4.21 5.67 -5.72
N GLY A 70 -4.53 5.58 -7.01
CA GLY A 70 -5.05 6.70 -7.78
C GLY A 70 -6.42 7.18 -7.27
N SER A 71 -7.22 6.27 -6.69
CA SER A 71 -8.50 6.63 -6.06
C SER A 71 -8.29 7.55 -4.87
N LEU A 72 -7.17 7.39 -4.13
CA LEU A 72 -6.84 8.26 -3.02
C LEU A 72 -6.61 9.70 -3.48
N ILE A 73 -5.99 9.87 -4.65
CA ILE A 73 -5.77 11.18 -5.27
C ILE A 73 -7.11 11.82 -5.68
N LYS A 74 -8.01 11.04 -6.28
CA LYS A 74 -9.28 11.54 -6.81
C LYS A 74 -10.28 11.91 -5.71
N TYR A 75 -10.42 11.07 -4.68
CA TYR A 75 -11.52 11.17 -3.73
C TYR A 75 -11.18 11.87 -2.43
N PHE A 76 -9.91 12.01 -2.10
CA PHE A 76 -9.47 12.77 -0.93
C PHE A 76 -8.76 14.03 -1.38
N LYS A 77 -9.02 15.14 -0.72
CA LYS A 77 -8.30 16.40 -0.88
C LYS A 77 -6.90 16.30 -0.26
N ASP A 78 -6.81 15.61 0.88
CA ASP A 78 -5.58 15.44 1.64
C ASP A 78 -5.52 14.04 2.24
N VAL A 79 -4.32 13.49 2.29
CA VAL A 79 -3.99 12.20 2.91
C VAL A 79 -2.67 12.40 3.63
N LYS A 80 -2.71 12.34 4.96
CA LYS A 80 -1.54 12.53 5.82
C LYS A 80 -1.37 11.34 6.75
N LEU A 81 -0.17 10.78 6.82
CA LEU A 81 0.17 9.67 7.70
C LEU A 81 1.14 10.13 8.79
N GLU A 82 0.80 9.82 10.03
CA GLU A 82 1.69 9.96 11.19
C GLU A 82 2.28 8.58 11.51
N ARG A 83 3.58 8.40 11.26
CA ARG A 83 4.22 7.09 11.19
C ARG A 83 5.14 6.86 12.38
N GLN A 84 5.06 5.68 13.00
CA GLN A 84 6.10 5.22 13.92
C GLN A 84 7.32 4.68 13.15
N PRO A 85 8.50 4.58 13.80
CA PRO A 85 9.68 3.98 13.18
C PRO A 85 9.40 2.54 12.69
N PRO A 86 9.78 2.18 11.44
CA PRO A 86 9.54 0.84 10.91
C PRO A 86 10.32 -0.24 11.65
N GLN A 87 9.66 -1.39 11.87
CA GLN A 87 10.25 -2.59 12.47
C GLN A 87 10.47 -3.65 11.40
N VAL A 88 11.67 -4.25 11.37
CA VAL A 88 12.05 -5.24 10.35
C VAL A 88 12.07 -6.63 10.97
N HIS A 89 11.44 -7.59 10.28
CA HIS A 89 11.40 -8.99 10.66
C HIS A 89 11.89 -9.86 9.51
N HIS A 90 12.99 -10.57 9.71
CA HIS A 90 13.51 -11.53 8.74
C HIS A 90 12.90 -12.90 8.95
N TYR A 91 12.58 -13.59 7.85
CA TYR A 91 12.06 -14.95 7.90
C TYR A 91 13.06 -15.88 7.22
N GLU A 92 13.96 -16.44 8.03
CA GLU A 92 15.03 -17.32 7.56
C GLU A 92 14.48 -18.48 6.70
N GLY A 93 15.15 -18.78 5.59
CA GLY A 93 14.78 -19.85 4.66
C GLY A 93 13.64 -19.52 3.68
N SER A 94 12.91 -18.42 3.87
CA SER A 94 11.80 -18.03 2.99
C SER A 94 12.16 -17.02 1.90
N GLY A 95 13.32 -16.36 2.00
CA GLY A 95 13.76 -15.32 1.06
C GLY A 95 12.96 -14.03 1.15
N ILE A 96 12.18 -13.83 2.22
CA ILE A 96 11.38 -12.62 2.45
C ILE A 96 11.73 -11.95 3.78
N ALA A 97 11.45 -10.66 3.84
CA ALA A 97 11.37 -9.89 5.08
C ALA A 97 10.02 -9.19 5.18
N LYS A 98 9.59 -8.89 6.40
CA LYS A 98 8.46 -7.99 6.64
C LYS A 98 8.93 -6.72 7.30
N VAL A 99 8.30 -5.63 6.90
CA VAL A 99 8.44 -4.32 7.52
C VAL A 99 7.09 -3.92 8.06
N GLU A 100 7.02 -3.74 9.37
CA GLU A 100 5.81 -3.33 10.08
C GLU A 100 5.90 -1.86 10.46
N ILE A 101 4.83 -1.11 10.17
CA ILE A 101 4.76 0.32 10.41
C ILE A 101 3.39 0.64 11.01
N MET A 102 3.39 0.92 12.32
CA MET A 102 2.24 1.51 12.97
C MET A 102 2.09 2.96 12.51
N ASN A 103 0.90 3.33 12.09
CA ASN A 103 0.63 4.68 11.61
C ASN A 103 -0.81 5.12 11.91
N HIS A 104 -1.01 6.43 11.92
CA HIS A 104 -2.31 7.05 12.03
C HIS A 104 -2.58 7.84 10.75
N GLN A 105 -3.67 7.52 10.07
CA GLN A 105 -3.98 8.02 8.73
C GLN A 105 -5.12 9.03 8.80
N HIS A 106 -4.87 10.24 8.34
CA HIS A 106 -5.87 11.30 8.23
C HIS A 106 -6.24 11.51 6.77
N TYR A 107 -7.52 11.34 6.48
CA TYR A 107 -8.10 11.58 5.17
C TYR A 107 -9.07 12.75 5.23
N VAL A 108 -8.87 13.73 4.36
CA VAL A 108 -9.83 14.82 4.13
C VAL A 108 -10.47 14.58 2.79
N ILE A 109 -11.79 14.46 2.76
CA ILE A 109 -12.52 14.11 1.54
C ILE A 109 -12.51 15.28 0.57
N ASN A 110 -12.38 14.98 -0.72
CA ASN A 110 -12.55 15.95 -1.78
C ASN A 110 -14.06 16.17 -2.01
N PRO A 111 -14.62 17.36 -1.70
CA PRO A 111 -16.05 17.63 -1.91
C PRO A 111 -16.46 17.53 -3.38
N GLU A 112 -15.51 17.71 -4.29
CA GLU A 112 -15.69 17.64 -5.74
C GLU A 112 -15.51 16.21 -6.29
N GLY A 113 -15.09 15.26 -5.46
CA GLY A 113 -14.84 13.85 -5.82
C GLY A 113 -16.09 13.00 -6.09
N GLY A 114 -17.27 13.60 -6.22
CA GLY A 114 -18.52 12.89 -6.56
C GLY A 114 -19.07 12.06 -5.40
N MET A 115 -19.39 10.77 -5.65
CA MET A 115 -20.09 9.89 -4.71
C MET A 115 -19.38 9.67 -3.36
N ALA A 116 -18.07 9.93 -3.28
CA ALA A 116 -17.29 9.80 -2.04
C ALA A 116 -17.86 10.65 -0.89
N ARG A 117 -18.46 11.82 -1.19
CA ARG A 117 -19.09 12.69 -0.20
C ARG A 117 -20.28 12.06 0.54
N TYR A 118 -20.89 11.03 -0.06
CA TYR A 118 -22.05 10.32 0.51
C TYR A 118 -21.64 9.08 1.30
N LEU A 119 -20.42 8.56 1.06
CA LEU A 119 -19.91 7.37 1.75
C LEU A 119 -19.15 7.72 3.03
N PHE A 120 -18.55 8.91 3.10
CA PHE A 120 -17.80 9.36 4.26
C PHE A 120 -18.08 10.85 4.51
N PRO A 121 -18.57 11.28 5.69
CA PRO A 121 -18.75 12.68 5.99
C PRO A 121 -17.48 13.33 6.55
N GLY A 122 -16.89 14.26 5.78
CA GLY A 122 -15.84 15.17 6.25
C GLY A 122 -14.44 14.57 6.32
N LYS A 123 -14.10 13.96 7.47
CA LYS A 123 -12.76 13.46 7.78
C LYS A 123 -12.82 12.00 8.21
N VAL A 124 -11.84 11.22 7.77
CA VAL A 124 -11.66 9.84 8.22
C VAL A 124 -10.31 9.72 8.91
N GLU A 125 -10.31 9.14 10.10
CA GLU A 125 -9.11 8.91 10.90
C GLU A 125 -8.99 7.41 11.20
N LEU A 126 -7.86 6.83 10.81
CA LEU A 126 -7.62 5.40 10.92
C LEU A 126 -6.34 5.13 11.71
N ASP A 127 -6.44 4.37 12.79
CA ASP A 127 -5.28 3.70 13.37
C ASP A 127 -4.97 2.45 12.53
N VAL A 128 -3.78 2.40 11.93
CA VAL A 128 -3.43 1.36 10.95
C VAL A 128 -2.10 0.70 11.30
N GLN A 129 -2.09 -0.62 11.23
CA GLN A 129 -0.85 -1.39 11.14
C GLN A 129 -0.62 -1.74 9.67
N SER A 130 0.37 -1.12 9.05
CA SER A 130 0.79 -1.45 7.69
C SER A 130 1.91 -2.50 7.75
N VAL A 131 1.74 -3.61 7.05
CA VAL A 131 2.70 -4.71 6.96
C VAL A 131 3.11 -4.91 5.50
N VAL A 132 4.36 -4.64 5.20
CA VAL A 132 4.94 -4.74 3.86
C VAL A 132 5.85 -5.97 3.81
N THR A 133 5.51 -6.95 2.98
CA THR A 133 6.35 -8.13 2.72
C THR A 133 7.18 -7.90 1.48
N ILE A 134 8.50 -8.07 1.62
CA ILE A 134 9.50 -7.77 0.59
C ILE A 134 10.21 -9.06 0.19
N ASP A 135 10.29 -9.32 -1.11
CA ASP A 135 11.17 -10.32 -1.70
C ASP A 135 12.61 -9.81 -1.65
N LEU A 136 13.49 -10.50 -0.92
CA LEU A 136 14.86 -10.05 -0.70
C LEU A 136 15.73 -10.13 -1.95
N LYS A 137 15.40 -11.01 -2.90
CA LYS A 137 16.14 -11.16 -4.15
C LYS A 137 15.76 -10.07 -5.14
N ALA A 138 14.46 -9.83 -5.31
CA ALA A 138 13.95 -8.82 -6.23
C ALA A 138 13.98 -7.40 -5.63
N LYS A 139 14.12 -7.28 -4.30
CA LYS A 139 13.98 -6.01 -3.55
C LYS A 139 12.66 -5.31 -3.81
N GLN A 140 11.61 -6.10 -3.98
CA GLN A 140 10.27 -5.63 -4.35
C GLN A 140 9.22 -6.12 -3.35
N ILE A 141 8.21 -5.30 -3.15
CA ILE A 141 7.04 -5.58 -2.34
C ILE A 141 6.19 -6.61 -3.08
N ILE A 142 5.90 -7.71 -2.39
CA ILE A 142 5.03 -8.78 -2.89
C ILE A 142 3.65 -8.75 -2.23
N ASN A 143 3.57 -8.20 -1.02
CA ASN A 143 2.32 -8.01 -0.30
C ASN A 143 2.38 -6.74 0.56
N HIS A 144 1.37 -5.88 0.47
CA HIS A 144 1.17 -4.73 1.34
C HIS A 144 -0.21 -4.86 1.99
N ALA A 145 -0.23 -5.09 3.30
CA ALA A 145 -1.46 -5.22 4.06
C ALA A 145 -1.65 -4.03 5.00
N GLU A 146 -2.84 -3.44 5.02
CA GLU A 146 -3.26 -2.41 5.97
C GLU A 146 -4.35 -2.95 6.89
N ASN A 147 -4.04 -3.05 8.18
CA ASN A 147 -5.00 -3.50 9.18
C ASN A 147 -5.50 -2.31 9.98
N TRP A 148 -6.74 -1.88 9.71
CA TRP A 148 -7.41 -0.81 10.45
C TRP A 148 -7.86 -1.35 11.82
N GLN A 149 -7.44 -0.68 12.88
CA GLN A 149 -7.62 -1.13 14.26
C GLN A 149 -8.81 -0.44 14.95
N GLY A 150 -9.30 -1.08 16.02
CA GLY A 150 -10.27 -0.49 16.95
C GLY A 150 -11.57 -0.01 16.29
N LYS A 151 -11.96 1.23 16.58
CA LYS A 151 -13.19 1.87 16.08
C LYS A 151 -13.14 2.26 14.61
N SER A 152 -11.93 2.27 14.02
CA SER A 152 -11.70 2.58 12.62
C SER A 152 -11.94 1.37 11.71
N ALA A 153 -12.08 0.17 12.28
CA ALA A 153 -12.39 -1.02 11.51
C ALA A 153 -13.83 -0.92 10.95
N PRO A 154 -14.04 -1.19 9.65
CA PRO A 154 -15.35 -1.05 9.05
C PRO A 154 -16.32 -2.10 9.60
N PRO A 155 -17.63 -1.83 9.61
CA PRO A 155 -18.66 -2.83 9.91
C PRO A 155 -18.45 -4.09 9.07
N GLU A 156 -18.72 -5.25 9.65
CA GLU A 156 -18.39 -6.56 9.06
C GLU A 156 -19.03 -6.80 7.68
N PHE A 157 -20.18 -6.18 7.40
CA PHE A 157 -20.85 -6.28 6.09
C PHE A 157 -20.12 -5.53 4.96
N ILE A 158 -19.33 -4.50 5.28
CA ILE A 158 -18.52 -3.75 4.30
C ILE A 158 -17.22 -4.51 4.01
N ARG A 159 -16.73 -5.34 4.94
CA ARG A 159 -15.51 -6.16 4.79
C ARG A 159 -15.62 -7.25 3.70
N LYS A 160 -16.78 -7.39 3.06
CA LYS A 160 -17.07 -8.41 2.05
C LYS A 160 -17.08 -7.89 0.61
N ILE A 161 -16.74 -6.62 0.38
CA ILE A 161 -16.61 -6.10 -0.98
C ILE A 161 -15.30 -6.65 -1.58
N SER A 162 -15.39 -7.40 -2.67
CA SER A 162 -14.19 -7.94 -3.32
C SER A 162 -13.41 -6.82 -4.03
N GLY A 163 -12.07 -6.94 -4.10
CA GLY A 163 -11.26 -5.99 -4.86
C GLY A 163 -11.66 -5.88 -6.33
N THR A 164 -12.20 -6.95 -6.93
CA THR A 164 -12.78 -6.93 -8.28
C THR A 164 -13.94 -5.93 -8.39
N THR A 165 -14.81 -5.87 -7.38
CA THR A 165 -15.96 -4.96 -7.34
C THR A 165 -15.47 -3.52 -7.21
N THR A 166 -14.55 -3.26 -6.28
CA THR A 166 -13.93 -1.94 -6.09
C THR A 166 -13.25 -1.46 -7.36
N CYS A 167 -12.39 -2.27 -7.97
CA CYS A 167 -11.73 -1.93 -9.24
C CYS A 167 -12.74 -1.68 -10.37
N GLY A 168 -13.83 -2.46 -10.45
CA GLY A 168 -14.90 -2.26 -11.42
C GLY A 168 -15.56 -0.88 -11.29
N ILE A 169 -15.90 -0.47 -10.05
CA ILE A 169 -16.45 0.85 -9.76
C ILE A 169 -15.46 1.95 -10.16
N LEU A 170 -14.19 1.82 -9.78
CA LEU A 170 -13.16 2.81 -10.11
C LEU A 170 -12.96 2.99 -11.62
N ARG A 171 -13.05 1.90 -12.39
CA ARG A 171 -13.01 1.94 -13.86
C ARG A 171 -14.23 2.65 -14.45
N MET A 172 -15.43 2.36 -13.96
CA MET A 172 -16.66 3.04 -14.40
C MET A 172 -16.60 4.55 -14.12
N LEU A 173 -15.94 4.95 -13.03
CA LEU A 173 -15.72 6.36 -12.67
C LEU A 173 -14.57 7.03 -13.46
N GLY A 174 -14.05 6.36 -14.50
CA GLY A 174 -13.10 6.90 -15.46
C GLY A 174 -11.63 6.92 -15.02
N LEU A 175 -11.32 6.47 -13.80
CA LEU A 175 -9.97 6.56 -13.24
C LEU A 175 -8.94 5.77 -14.07
N GLN A 176 -9.34 4.68 -14.71
CA GLN A 176 -8.46 3.92 -15.61
C GLN A 176 -7.93 4.76 -16.77
N LYS A 177 -8.74 5.69 -17.31
CA LYS A 177 -8.30 6.55 -18.43
C LYS A 177 -7.23 7.53 -17.96
N GLU A 178 -7.40 8.09 -16.77
CA GLU A 178 -6.43 9.00 -16.14
C GLU A 178 -5.10 8.27 -15.85
N ILE A 179 -5.17 7.05 -15.31
CA ILE A 179 -4.00 6.19 -15.10
C ILE A 179 -3.30 5.90 -16.43
N ASN A 180 -4.04 5.46 -17.46
CA ASN A 180 -3.45 5.15 -18.76
C ASN A 180 -2.75 6.37 -19.41
N ALA A 181 -3.28 7.57 -19.20
CA ALA A 181 -2.66 8.80 -19.70
C ALA A 181 -1.38 9.18 -18.93
N ALA A 182 -1.26 8.76 -17.66
CA ALA A 182 -0.10 9.02 -16.81
C ALA A 182 0.97 7.91 -16.86
N MET A 183 0.63 6.72 -17.35
CA MET A 183 1.57 5.59 -17.45
C MET A 183 2.63 5.81 -18.53
N PRO A 184 3.86 5.30 -18.33
CA PRO A 184 4.87 5.23 -19.38
C PRO A 184 4.35 4.42 -20.59
N PRO A 185 4.65 4.82 -21.84
CA PRO A 185 4.12 4.16 -23.03
C PRO A 185 4.42 2.66 -23.14
N HIS A 186 5.52 2.19 -22.56
CA HIS A 186 5.93 0.78 -22.58
C HIS A 186 5.20 -0.10 -21.54
N GLU A 187 4.42 0.50 -20.63
CA GLU A 187 3.61 -0.22 -19.64
C GLU A 187 2.13 -0.37 -20.07
N LEU A 188 1.78 0.09 -21.28
CA LEU A 188 0.42 -0.01 -21.84
C LEU A 188 0.17 -1.29 -22.66
N SER A 189 1.20 -2.12 -22.85
CA SER A 189 1.17 -3.33 -23.68
C SER A 189 0.67 -4.58 -22.97
#